data_AF-M5S348-F1
#
_entry.id   AF-M5S348-F1
#
_cell.length_a   1.000
_cell.length_b   1.000
_cell.length_c   1.000
_cell.angle_alpha   90.00
_cell.angle_beta   90.00
_cell.angle_gamma   90.00
#
_symmetry.space_group_name_H-M   'P 1'
#
loop_
_entity.id
_entity.type
_entity.pdbx_description
1 polymer ?
#
loop_
_entity_poly.entity_id
_entity_poly.type
_entity_poly.pdbx_seq_one_letter_code
_entity_poly.pdbx_strand_id
1 'polypeptide(L)'
;MTVSHPSLTLAGTAGCLRRGMLLMELVVALLVSSIIIAGLHASLAISVRSIPDSDGSTASALRGTRIADQLATELETAVHITERSATTIGFTVPDRDGDGWDERIRYAWTGVPGGPLTRQYNESTPLTIAEDVDQFNLTPSFESVAETYPSVGVEDASESLLIDYSATTDPADNEIKSDDWVGQHFALTLPAGAYAWRPTRVQVVARKASFSFFYRTIRAQMLDATINLTPNGSSYEQNTMYVLLSDYAWYQAEFDKLDPHASGSALCLVLDRNQSNSGVDLRSTRAASGLLKSGNGGTTWSYDNGKSLVSRLYGKLIRSGGTLSINSNYLTSMGVTMRMKPNTPSLNWTVACLNHPELLSNQWETHFSEDPTTIDVNGDATGDWIVDDSDAFDTDSLVDGVWRTNGTQLNTTPDCDFDTPTVVDVKFQNTTVGGNGATIKINAFRSEATCVPVLAALAKQPDGSQTLTLATKSSDADTRTLIKVPGLPNQPVFLHLILDPETSSVSLSINEVQYGTYALSVFESTDTTRSVCLGADVSDVEYSYARVRVMEPQP
;
A
#
# COMPACT_ATOMS: atom_id res chain seq x y z
N MET A 1 53.14 2.65 -22.12
CA MET A 1 54.17 3.45 -21.44
C MET A 1 55.29 2.50 -21.03
N THR A 2 56.32 2.41 -21.87
CA THR A 2 57.51 1.55 -21.70
C THR A 2 58.53 2.26 -20.82
N VAL A 3 58.80 1.72 -19.63
CA VAL A 3 59.83 2.25 -18.73
C VAL A 3 61.12 1.48 -18.94
N SER A 4 62.14 2.22 -19.37
CA SER A 4 63.49 1.80 -19.72
C SER A 4 64.37 1.53 -18.49
N HIS A 5 65.06 0.39 -18.49
CA HIS A 5 66.14 0.10 -17.54
C HIS A 5 67.40 0.94 -17.85
N PRO A 6 68.11 1.45 -16.83
CA PRO A 6 69.43 2.04 -17.02
C PRO A 6 70.51 0.94 -16.98
N SER A 7 71.26 0.83 -18.08
CA SER A 7 72.46 0.02 -18.22
C SER A 7 73.61 0.63 -17.41
N LEU A 8 74.07 -0.06 -16.37
CA LEU A 8 75.19 0.36 -15.54
C LEU A 8 76.51 -0.22 -16.11
N THR A 9 77.26 0.63 -16.79
CA THR A 9 78.61 0.37 -17.31
C THR A 9 79.61 0.16 -16.16
N LEU A 10 80.14 -1.06 -16.06
CA LEU A 10 81.27 -1.41 -15.19
C LEU A 10 82.58 -0.90 -15.81
N ALA A 11 83.24 0.04 -15.13
CA ALA A 11 84.55 0.56 -15.53
C ALA A 11 85.66 0.02 -14.60
N GLY A 12 86.74 -0.47 -15.22
CA GLY A 12 88.11 -0.32 -14.71
C GLY A 12 88.60 -1.31 -13.67
N THR A 13 89.08 -2.47 -14.12
CA THR A 13 90.00 -3.34 -13.37
C THR A 13 91.38 -2.69 -13.27
N ALA A 14 91.69 -2.06 -12.13
CA ALA A 14 93.06 -1.73 -11.73
C ALA A 14 93.62 -2.88 -10.89
N GLY A 15 94.57 -3.62 -11.47
CA GLY A 15 95.30 -4.70 -10.79
C GLY A 15 96.15 -4.16 -9.65
N CYS A 16 95.71 -4.40 -8.41
CA CYS A 16 96.49 -4.14 -7.21
C CYS A 16 97.14 -5.45 -6.72
N LEU A 17 98.46 -5.41 -6.57
CA LEU A 17 99.31 -6.51 -6.12
C LEU A 17 98.77 -7.17 -4.84
N ARG A 18 98.55 -8.49 -4.91
CA ARG A 18 98.25 -9.36 -3.75
C ARG A 18 99.41 -9.30 -2.75
N ARG A 19 99.22 -8.59 -1.65
CA ARG A 19 99.90 -8.89 -0.38
C ARG A 19 99.10 -9.99 0.32
N GLY A 20 99.75 -11.11 0.61
CA GLY A 20 99.15 -12.15 1.43
C GLY A 20 98.82 -11.58 2.80
N MET A 21 97.56 -11.73 3.24
CA MET A 21 97.16 -11.35 4.60
C MET A 21 98.06 -12.07 5.59
N LEU A 22 98.60 -11.31 6.54
CA LEU A 22 99.26 -11.88 7.69
C LEU A 22 98.21 -12.64 8.51
N LEU A 23 98.59 -13.78 9.10
CA LEU A 23 97.69 -14.64 9.88
C LEU A 23 96.88 -13.85 10.93
N MET A 24 97.50 -12.81 11.52
CA MET A 24 96.86 -11.93 12.50
C MET A 24 95.73 -11.08 11.92
N GLU A 25 95.86 -10.64 10.66
CA GLU A 25 94.87 -9.84 9.95
C GLU A 25 93.63 -10.68 9.62
N LEU A 26 93.81 -11.97 9.27
CA LEU A 26 92.73 -12.94 9.09
C LEU A 26 91.97 -13.19 10.41
N VAL A 27 92.69 -13.32 11.53
CA VAL A 27 92.07 -13.54 12.86
C VAL A 27 91.25 -12.32 13.28
N VAL A 28 91.76 -11.11 13.08
CA VAL A 28 91.01 -9.86 13.39
C VAL A 28 89.79 -9.71 12.47
N ALA A 29 89.93 -9.99 11.17
CA ALA A 29 88.80 -9.96 10.23
C ALA A 29 87.71 -10.97 10.61
N LEU A 30 88.08 -12.19 11.00
CA LEU A 30 87.13 -13.22 11.47
C LEU A 30 86.42 -12.79 12.76
N LEU A 31 87.13 -12.14 13.68
CA LEU A 31 86.56 -11.66 14.95
C LEU A 31 85.61 -10.48 14.73
N VAL A 32 85.94 -9.56 13.82
CA VAL A 32 85.05 -8.44 13.44
C VAL A 32 83.83 -8.96 12.68
N SER A 33 83.99 -9.89 11.75
CA SER A 33 82.87 -10.49 11.02
C SER A 33 81.92 -11.26 11.93
N SER A 34 82.42 -11.98 12.94
CA SER A 34 81.56 -12.70 13.89
C SER A 34 80.72 -11.75 14.75
N ILE A 35 81.28 -10.62 15.19
CA ILE A 35 80.55 -9.57 15.91
C ILE A 35 79.45 -8.97 15.01
N ILE A 36 79.75 -8.68 13.74
CA ILE A 36 78.78 -8.12 12.80
C ILE A 36 77.64 -9.11 12.51
N ILE A 37 77.97 -10.39 12.28
CA ILE A 37 76.97 -11.43 12.04
C ILE A 37 76.08 -11.64 13.27
N ALA A 38 76.66 -11.63 14.47
CA ALA A 38 75.89 -11.72 15.72
C ALA A 38 74.97 -10.50 15.91
N GLY A 39 75.45 -9.30 15.58
CA GLY A 39 74.64 -8.07 15.59
C GLY A 39 73.48 -8.12 14.60
N LEU A 40 73.72 -8.59 13.37
CA LEU A 40 72.68 -8.78 12.35
C LEU A 40 71.65 -9.82 12.76
N HIS A 41 72.07 -10.94 13.37
CA HIS A 41 71.15 -11.94 13.90
C HIS A 41 70.28 -11.36 15.03
N ALA A 42 70.86 -10.57 15.93
CA ALA A 42 70.12 -9.93 17.01
C ALA A 42 69.11 -8.90 16.48
N SER A 43 69.50 -8.05 15.51
CA SER A 43 68.59 -7.08 14.90
C SER A 43 67.45 -7.78 14.15
N LEU A 44 67.74 -8.86 13.41
CA LEU A 44 66.74 -9.60 12.66
C LEU A 44 65.78 -10.34 13.59
N ALA A 45 66.28 -10.89 14.71
CA ALA A 45 65.43 -11.49 15.74
C ALA A 45 64.49 -10.46 16.40
N ILE A 46 64.96 -9.23 16.65
CA ILE A 46 64.12 -8.14 17.16
C ILE A 46 63.10 -7.71 16.10
N SER A 47 63.51 -7.55 14.84
CA SER A 47 62.61 -7.22 13.74
C SER A 47 61.51 -8.28 13.55
N VAL A 48 61.85 -9.57 13.56
CA VAL A 48 60.87 -10.66 13.44
C VAL A 48 59.91 -10.69 14.64
N ARG A 49 60.39 -10.41 15.87
CA ARG A 49 59.52 -10.29 17.05
C ARG A 49 58.66 -9.02 17.05
N SER A 50 59.04 -8.01 16.28
CA SER A 50 58.25 -6.79 16.11
C SER A 50 57.19 -6.90 15.02
N ILE A 51 57.22 -7.95 14.20
CA ILE A 51 56.12 -8.26 13.29
C ILE A 51 54.95 -8.70 14.18
N PRO A 52 53.83 -7.95 14.20
CA PRO A 52 52.67 -8.33 14.99
C PRO A 52 52.26 -9.74 14.58
N ASP A 53 52.06 -10.60 15.56
CA ASP A 53 51.41 -11.88 15.33
C ASP A 53 50.06 -11.60 14.65
N SER A 54 49.81 -12.22 13.51
CA SER A 54 48.53 -12.09 12.79
C SER A 54 47.36 -12.54 13.66
N ASP A 55 47.64 -13.33 14.70
CA ASP A 55 46.67 -13.84 15.67
C ASP A 55 46.71 -13.09 17.02
N GLY A 56 47.59 -12.09 17.14
CA GLY A 56 47.71 -11.25 18.32
C GLY A 56 46.45 -10.41 18.60
N SER A 57 46.32 -9.92 19.83
CA SER A 57 45.15 -9.15 20.28
C SER A 57 44.93 -7.87 19.47
N THR A 58 46.00 -7.18 19.07
CA THR A 58 45.93 -5.98 18.21
C THR A 58 45.46 -6.31 16.80
N ALA A 59 45.95 -7.41 16.19
CA ALA A 59 45.53 -7.84 14.87
C ALA A 59 44.05 -8.27 14.87
N SER A 60 43.63 -8.98 15.93
CA SER A 60 42.23 -9.36 16.15
C SER A 60 41.33 -8.13 16.30
N ALA A 61 41.72 -7.15 17.13
CA ALA A 61 40.96 -5.91 17.29
C ALA A 61 40.84 -5.12 15.98
N LEU A 62 41.93 -4.98 15.21
CA LEU A 62 41.90 -4.33 13.89
C LEU A 62 40.99 -5.06 12.89
N ARG A 63 41.00 -6.40 12.87
CA ARG A 63 40.08 -7.20 12.06
C ARG A 63 38.65 -6.93 12.47
N GLY A 64 38.39 -6.90 13.77
CA GLY A 64 37.08 -6.57 14.31
C GLY A 64 36.59 -5.19 13.90
N THR A 65 37.44 -4.16 13.98
CA THR A 65 37.10 -2.81 13.54
C THR A 65 36.77 -2.75 12.04
N ARG A 66 37.48 -3.50 11.18
CA ARG A 66 37.16 -3.54 9.74
C ARG A 66 35.80 -4.19 9.45
N ILE A 67 35.49 -5.28 10.15
CA ILE A 67 34.18 -5.94 10.03
C ILE A 67 33.06 -5.03 10.50
N ALA A 68 33.28 -4.34 11.63
CA ALA A 68 32.38 -3.35 12.18
C ALA A 68 32.08 -2.22 11.19
N ASP A 69 33.14 -1.65 10.60
CA ASP A 69 33.06 -0.58 9.61
C ASP A 69 32.32 -1.01 8.35
N GLN A 70 32.57 -2.23 7.87
CA GLN A 70 31.85 -2.81 6.74
C GLN A 70 30.35 -3.00 7.05
N LEU A 71 30.04 -3.64 8.18
CA LEU A 71 28.64 -3.83 8.61
C LEU A 71 27.93 -2.47 8.78
N ALA A 72 28.63 -1.48 9.32
CA ALA A 72 28.09 -0.14 9.52
C ALA A 72 27.76 0.53 8.19
N THR A 73 28.71 0.54 7.25
CA THR A 73 28.52 1.12 5.91
C THR A 73 27.38 0.46 5.16
N GLU A 74 27.24 -0.86 5.28
CA GLU A 74 26.17 -1.61 4.61
C GLU A 74 24.80 -1.32 5.25
N LEU A 75 24.71 -1.33 6.59
CA LEU A 75 23.48 -1.02 7.33
C LEU A 75 23.03 0.44 7.21
N GLU A 76 23.95 1.40 7.03
CA GLU A 76 23.61 2.81 6.79
C GLU A 76 22.73 2.97 5.54
N THR A 77 22.92 2.12 4.54
CA THR A 77 22.19 2.12 3.27
C THR A 77 21.07 1.08 3.19
N ALA A 78 20.79 0.35 4.27
CA ALA A 78 19.75 -0.69 4.27
C ALA A 78 18.37 -0.09 3.95
N VAL A 79 17.62 -0.71 3.05
CA VAL A 79 16.26 -0.27 2.66
C VAL A 79 15.17 -1.17 3.22
N HIS A 80 15.45 -2.45 3.42
CA HIS A 80 14.52 -3.42 4.04
C HIS A 80 15.28 -4.37 4.97
N ILE A 81 14.64 -4.83 6.06
CA ILE A 81 15.22 -5.80 7.00
C ILE A 81 14.56 -7.16 6.79
N THR A 82 15.31 -8.12 6.25
CA THR A 82 14.79 -9.47 5.93
C THR A 82 14.87 -10.45 7.11
N GLU A 83 15.83 -10.24 8.02
CA GLU A 83 16.04 -11.11 9.19
C GLU A 83 16.68 -10.31 10.32
N ARG A 84 16.27 -10.57 11.56
CA ARG A 84 16.88 -9.93 12.73
C ARG A 84 16.83 -10.83 13.96
N SER A 85 17.97 -10.99 14.61
CA SER A 85 18.11 -11.58 15.94
C SER A 85 19.25 -10.91 16.70
N ALA A 86 19.55 -11.39 17.91
CA ALA A 86 20.73 -10.93 18.65
C ALA A 86 22.05 -11.28 17.95
N THR A 87 22.09 -12.29 17.07
CA THR A 87 23.32 -12.81 16.45
C THR A 87 23.28 -12.84 14.93
N THR A 88 22.17 -12.39 14.33
CA THR A 88 21.95 -12.39 12.88
C THR A 88 21.27 -11.10 12.45
N ILE A 89 21.66 -10.57 11.30
CA ILE A 89 20.91 -9.54 10.60
C ILE A 89 21.00 -9.76 9.10
N GLY A 90 19.84 -9.75 8.44
CA GLY A 90 19.68 -9.77 6.99
C GLY A 90 18.94 -8.52 6.56
N PHE A 91 19.39 -7.90 5.47
CA PHE A 91 18.79 -6.69 4.93
C PHE A 91 19.11 -6.58 3.45
N THR A 92 18.32 -5.78 2.73
CA THR A 92 18.61 -5.40 1.35
C THR A 92 19.20 -3.99 1.29
N VAL A 93 19.99 -3.73 0.26
CA VAL A 93 20.55 -2.43 -0.09
C VAL A 93 20.21 -2.12 -1.54
N PRO A 94 20.12 -0.84 -1.94
CA PRO A 94 19.84 -0.50 -3.34
C PRO A 94 20.89 -1.09 -4.27
N ASP A 95 20.47 -1.50 -5.47
CA ASP A 95 21.34 -2.03 -6.54
C ASP A 95 22.67 -1.24 -6.69
N ARG A 96 23.80 -1.93 -6.44
CA ARG A 96 25.17 -1.41 -6.56
C ARG A 96 25.90 -1.95 -7.78
N ASP A 97 25.48 -3.07 -8.37
CA ASP A 97 26.15 -3.70 -9.51
C ASP A 97 25.48 -3.42 -10.87
N GLY A 98 24.29 -2.84 -10.85
CA GLY A 98 23.55 -2.31 -11.99
C GLY A 98 22.75 -3.37 -12.74
N ASP A 99 22.41 -4.49 -12.11
CA ASP A 99 21.62 -5.57 -12.70
C ASP A 99 20.10 -5.37 -12.56
N GLY A 100 19.67 -4.32 -11.86
CA GLY A 100 18.27 -3.97 -11.62
C GLY A 100 17.72 -4.50 -10.30
N TRP A 101 18.55 -5.16 -9.48
CA TRP A 101 18.11 -5.84 -8.27
C TRP A 101 18.77 -5.29 -7.02
N ASP A 102 17.98 -5.08 -5.98
CA ASP A 102 18.51 -4.78 -4.66
C ASP A 102 19.35 -5.96 -4.15
N GLU A 103 20.48 -5.66 -3.51
CA GLU A 103 21.37 -6.71 -3.02
C GLU A 103 21.04 -7.12 -1.60
N ARG A 104 21.02 -8.43 -1.38
CA ARG A 104 20.79 -9.02 -0.07
C ARG A 104 22.10 -9.22 0.66
N ILE A 105 22.19 -8.71 1.88
CA ILE A 105 23.37 -8.87 2.73
C ILE A 105 22.94 -9.50 4.04
N ARG A 106 23.62 -10.58 4.41
CA ARG A 106 23.37 -11.28 5.67
C ARG A 106 24.62 -11.47 6.49
N TYR A 107 24.58 -11.06 7.73
CA TYR A 107 25.59 -11.31 8.75
C TYR A 107 25.04 -12.30 9.77
N ALA A 108 25.77 -13.39 10.04
CA ALA A 108 25.33 -14.41 10.99
C ALA A 108 26.49 -14.95 11.82
N TRP A 109 26.30 -14.98 13.14
CA TRP A 109 27.16 -15.63 14.12
C TRP A 109 26.42 -16.78 14.80
N THR A 110 27.14 -17.85 15.12
CA THR A 110 26.55 -19.09 15.68
C THR A 110 26.01 -18.93 17.10
N GLY A 111 26.29 -17.82 17.78
CA GLY A 111 25.95 -17.62 19.20
C GLY A 111 26.88 -18.35 20.17
N VAL A 112 27.88 -19.08 19.68
CA VAL A 112 28.83 -19.86 20.50
C VAL A 112 30.20 -19.19 20.46
N PRO A 113 30.83 -18.88 21.61
CA PRO A 113 32.20 -18.38 21.66
C PRO A 113 33.17 -19.28 20.91
N GLY A 114 34.00 -18.69 20.03
CA GLY A 114 34.87 -19.42 19.10
C GLY A 114 34.18 -19.78 17.77
N GLY A 115 32.89 -19.50 17.61
CA GLY A 115 32.17 -19.69 16.36
C GLY A 115 32.54 -18.66 15.30
N PRO A 116 32.44 -19.00 14.00
CA PRO A 116 32.70 -18.04 12.93
C PRO A 116 31.57 -17.01 12.80
N LEU A 117 31.92 -15.78 12.44
CA LEU A 117 31.01 -14.78 11.88
C LEU A 117 31.10 -14.85 10.36
N THR A 118 29.95 -15.03 9.73
CA THR A 118 29.82 -15.17 8.27
C THR A 118 29.10 -13.96 7.68
N ARG A 119 29.49 -13.58 6.47
CA ARG A 119 28.79 -12.62 5.62
C ARG A 119 28.38 -13.31 4.32
N GLN A 120 27.14 -13.14 3.93
CA GLN A 120 26.58 -13.63 2.67
C GLN A 120 26.18 -12.42 1.81
N TYR A 121 26.45 -12.50 0.51
CA TYR A 121 26.08 -11.48 -0.47
C TYR A 121 25.19 -12.14 -1.52
N ASN A 122 23.96 -11.67 -1.65
CA ASN A 122 22.89 -12.32 -2.42
C ASN A 122 22.81 -13.81 -2.05
N GLU A 123 22.56 -14.67 -3.02
CA GLU A 123 22.48 -16.12 -2.84
C GLU A 123 23.86 -16.82 -2.89
N SER A 124 24.96 -16.08 -2.65
CA SER A 124 26.31 -16.68 -2.62
C SER A 124 26.50 -17.62 -1.42
N THR A 125 27.49 -18.50 -1.49
CA THR A 125 27.91 -19.26 -0.30
C THR A 125 28.37 -18.28 0.80
N PRO A 126 27.94 -18.44 2.07
CA PRO A 126 28.39 -17.60 3.17
C PRO A 126 29.92 -17.60 3.32
N LEU A 127 30.53 -16.42 3.35
CA LEU A 127 31.96 -16.22 3.52
C LEU A 127 32.28 -15.97 5.00
N THR A 128 33.18 -16.78 5.58
CA THR A 128 33.71 -16.51 6.92
C THR A 128 34.58 -15.26 6.89
N ILE A 129 34.13 -14.19 7.54
CA ILE A 129 34.86 -12.92 7.64
C ILE A 129 35.66 -12.82 8.93
N ALA A 130 35.26 -13.55 9.96
CA ALA A 130 36.00 -13.72 11.20
C ALA A 130 35.86 -15.15 11.72
N GLU A 131 37.00 -15.76 11.99
CA GLU A 131 37.10 -17.01 12.76
C GLU A 131 37.15 -16.69 14.26
N ASP A 132 36.77 -17.68 15.07
CA ASP A 132 36.93 -17.68 16.54
C ASP A 132 36.25 -16.54 17.30
N VAL A 133 35.15 -15.96 16.81
CA VAL A 133 34.46 -14.84 17.48
C VAL A 133 33.95 -15.25 18.86
N ASP A 134 34.40 -14.53 19.90
CA ASP A 134 34.04 -14.78 21.30
C ASP A 134 32.66 -14.22 21.66
N GLN A 135 32.34 -13.03 21.13
CA GLN A 135 31.07 -12.35 21.37
C GLN A 135 30.65 -11.58 20.11
N PHE A 136 29.39 -11.72 19.71
CA PHE A 136 28.73 -10.84 18.75
C PHE A 136 27.29 -10.65 19.19
N ASN A 137 26.85 -9.40 19.36
CA ASN A 137 25.48 -9.08 19.76
C ASN A 137 24.97 -7.84 19.03
N LEU A 138 23.73 -7.93 18.57
CA LEU A 138 22.99 -6.89 17.88
C LEU A 138 21.85 -6.40 18.76
N THR A 139 21.72 -5.08 18.88
CA THR A 139 20.70 -4.41 19.71
C THR A 139 20.03 -3.32 18.86
N PRO A 140 18.86 -3.59 18.27
CA PRO A 140 18.17 -2.61 17.45
C PRO A 140 17.55 -1.50 18.31
N SER A 141 17.42 -0.32 17.72
CA SER A 141 16.62 0.80 18.24
C SER A 141 15.59 1.22 17.21
N PHE A 142 14.36 1.46 17.66
CA PHE A 142 13.23 1.74 16.79
C PHE A 142 12.65 3.13 17.06
N GLU A 143 12.09 3.73 16.02
CA GLU A 143 11.16 4.85 16.11
C GLU A 143 9.80 4.38 15.60
N SER A 144 8.75 4.70 16.35
CA SER A 144 7.38 4.30 16.01
C SER A 144 6.62 5.51 15.50
N VAL A 145 6.10 5.43 14.29
CA VAL A 145 5.26 6.45 13.67
C VAL A 145 3.83 5.93 13.60
N ALA A 146 2.93 6.65 14.26
CA ALA A 146 1.52 6.34 14.24
C ALA A 146 0.88 6.89 12.95
N GLU A 147 0.31 6.00 12.14
CA GLU A 147 -0.63 6.35 11.07
C GLU A 147 -2.04 6.27 11.64
N THR A 148 -2.75 7.41 11.63
CA THR A 148 -4.07 7.55 12.27
C THR A 148 -5.18 7.53 11.24
N TYR A 149 -6.28 6.86 11.55
CA TYR A 149 -7.45 6.75 10.68
C TYR A 149 -8.75 6.75 11.51
N PRO A 150 -9.91 7.06 10.93
CA PRO A 150 -11.17 7.05 11.67
C PRO A 150 -11.48 5.65 12.24
N SER A 151 -12.10 5.58 13.42
CA SER A 151 -12.67 4.30 13.87
C SER A 151 -13.82 3.86 12.98
N VAL A 152 -14.25 2.60 13.13
CA VAL A 152 -15.45 2.06 12.48
C VAL A 152 -16.63 3.02 12.59
N GLY A 153 -17.29 3.23 11.45
CA GLY A 153 -18.45 4.10 11.35
C GLY A 153 -19.65 3.57 12.10
N VAL A 154 -20.21 4.42 12.94
CA VAL A 154 -21.49 4.17 13.59
C VAL A 154 -22.53 5.01 12.87
N GLU A 155 -23.57 4.33 12.39
CA GLU A 155 -24.74 5.01 11.87
C GLU A 155 -25.54 5.65 13.01
N ASP A 156 -25.96 6.90 12.83
CA ASP A 156 -26.81 7.60 13.77
C ASP A 156 -28.07 6.78 14.09
N ALA A 157 -28.36 6.61 15.38
CA ALA A 157 -29.51 5.83 15.84
C ALA A 157 -30.85 6.40 15.33
N SER A 158 -30.93 7.72 15.18
CA SER A 158 -32.12 8.45 14.73
C SER A 158 -31.95 8.98 13.31
N GLU A 159 -33.03 8.91 12.52
CA GLU A 159 -33.14 9.62 11.25
C GLU A 159 -33.02 11.14 11.47
N SER A 160 -32.37 11.83 10.53
CA SER A 160 -32.20 13.28 10.51
C SER A 160 -32.67 13.86 9.17
N LEU A 161 -33.04 15.14 9.16
CA LEU A 161 -33.30 15.89 7.93
C LEU A 161 -31.97 16.29 7.30
N LEU A 162 -31.67 15.75 6.12
CA LEU A 162 -30.42 16.00 5.40
C LEU A 162 -30.53 17.19 4.45
N ILE A 163 -31.63 17.28 3.69
CA ILE A 163 -31.88 18.36 2.73
C ILE A 163 -33.33 18.84 2.88
N ASP A 164 -33.53 20.16 2.92
CA ASP A 164 -34.85 20.79 2.97
C ASP A 164 -35.03 21.82 1.85
N TYR A 165 -35.87 21.47 0.86
CA TYR A 165 -36.31 22.36 -0.22
C TYR A 165 -37.79 22.72 -0.04
N SER A 166 -38.26 22.95 1.19
CA SER A 166 -39.67 23.26 1.47
C SER A 166 -40.12 24.69 1.16
N ALA A 167 -39.21 25.59 0.77
CA ALA A 167 -39.55 26.97 0.39
C ALA A 167 -40.37 27.04 -0.91
N THR A 168 -41.34 27.96 -0.99
CA THR A 168 -42.33 28.03 -2.08
C THR A 168 -42.26 29.32 -2.92
N THR A 169 -41.05 29.77 -3.25
CA THR A 169 -40.83 30.94 -4.13
C THR A 169 -41.16 30.58 -5.58
N ASP A 170 -42.03 31.38 -6.23
CA ASP A 170 -42.47 31.19 -7.62
C ASP A 170 -42.85 29.74 -7.96
N PRO A 171 -43.84 29.19 -7.27
CA PRO A 171 -44.06 27.75 -7.34
C PRO A 171 -44.75 27.36 -8.66
N ALA A 172 -44.34 26.24 -9.23
CA ALA A 172 -44.83 25.73 -10.51
C ALA A 172 -45.22 24.26 -10.44
N ASP A 173 -46.12 23.84 -11.33
CA ASP A 173 -46.65 22.48 -11.39
C ASP A 173 -45.88 21.67 -12.44
N ASN A 174 -45.54 20.42 -12.11
CA ASN A 174 -44.86 19.49 -13.01
C ASN A 174 -45.68 18.21 -13.06
N GLU A 175 -46.48 18.07 -14.12
CA GLU A 175 -47.33 16.89 -14.33
C GLU A 175 -46.49 15.68 -14.75
N ILE A 176 -46.67 14.54 -14.07
CA ILE A 176 -46.11 13.25 -14.49
C ILE A 176 -47.05 12.58 -15.51
N LYS A 177 -46.51 12.19 -16.66
CA LYS A 177 -47.20 11.45 -17.74
C LYS A 177 -46.45 10.15 -18.08
N SER A 178 -46.86 9.46 -19.15
CA SER A 178 -46.13 8.30 -19.66
C SER A 178 -44.67 8.63 -19.96
N ASP A 179 -44.47 9.74 -20.66
CA ASP A 179 -43.18 10.13 -21.21
C ASP A 179 -42.56 11.30 -20.43
N ASP A 180 -43.40 12.08 -19.72
CA ASP A 180 -42.95 13.18 -18.86
C ASP A 180 -42.66 12.66 -17.44
N TRP A 181 -41.38 12.54 -17.09
CA TRP A 181 -40.93 12.17 -15.75
C TRP A 181 -40.28 13.37 -15.08
N VAL A 182 -40.34 13.38 -13.75
CA VAL A 182 -39.82 14.48 -12.93
C VAL A 182 -38.91 13.89 -11.87
N GLY A 183 -37.87 14.62 -11.49
CA GLY A 183 -36.96 14.17 -10.44
C GLY A 183 -36.33 15.33 -9.68
N GLN A 184 -35.50 14.96 -8.71
CA GLN A 184 -34.68 15.88 -7.94
C GLN A 184 -33.28 15.31 -7.78
N HIS A 185 -32.27 16.11 -8.11
CA HIS A 185 -30.89 15.84 -7.78
C HIS A 185 -30.58 16.31 -6.35
N PHE A 186 -29.96 15.45 -5.56
CA PHE A 186 -29.52 15.70 -4.20
C PHE A 186 -28.00 15.60 -4.14
N ALA A 187 -27.35 16.70 -3.75
CA ALA A 187 -25.95 16.70 -3.35
C ALA A 187 -25.87 17.16 -1.90
N LEU A 188 -25.21 16.38 -1.06
CA LEU A 188 -25.12 16.62 0.37
C LEU A 188 -23.69 16.97 0.76
N THR A 189 -23.52 18.12 1.41
CA THR A 189 -22.31 18.43 2.16
C THR A 189 -22.49 17.88 3.57
N LEU A 190 -21.71 16.86 3.92
CA LEU A 190 -21.80 16.25 5.24
C LEU A 190 -21.23 17.16 6.33
N PRO A 191 -21.79 17.15 7.55
CA PRO A 191 -21.18 17.84 8.68
C PRO A 191 -19.85 17.19 9.06
N ALA A 192 -18.99 17.93 9.77
CA ALA A 192 -17.71 17.42 10.23
C ALA A 192 -17.85 16.10 11.02
N GLY A 193 -16.96 15.15 10.73
CA GLY A 193 -16.96 13.81 11.34
C GLY A 193 -17.91 12.79 10.70
N ALA A 194 -18.83 13.22 9.83
CA ALA A 194 -19.60 12.31 8.98
C ALA A 194 -18.91 12.14 7.62
N TYR A 195 -18.75 10.89 7.18
CA TYR A 195 -18.10 10.57 5.91
C TYR A 195 -19.01 9.79 4.95
N ALA A 196 -20.11 9.26 5.45
CA ALA A 196 -21.15 8.66 4.64
C ALA A 196 -22.54 8.97 5.19
N TRP A 197 -23.55 8.74 4.38
CA TRP A 197 -24.94 8.93 4.73
C TRP A 197 -25.81 7.91 4.00
N ARG A 198 -26.92 7.52 4.62
CA ARG A 198 -27.90 6.61 4.04
C ARG A 198 -29.26 7.30 3.95
N PRO A 199 -29.80 7.53 2.73
CA PRO A 199 -31.17 7.99 2.58
C PRO A 199 -32.12 6.94 3.16
N THR A 200 -33.07 7.39 3.98
CA THR A 200 -34.11 6.52 4.56
C THR A 200 -35.51 6.92 4.12
N ARG A 201 -35.70 8.20 3.77
CA ARG A 201 -37.03 8.70 3.41
C ARG A 201 -36.94 9.97 2.59
N VAL A 202 -37.82 10.09 1.60
CA VAL A 202 -38.01 11.31 0.81
C VAL A 202 -39.45 11.77 0.97
N GLN A 203 -39.65 13.07 1.14
CA GLN A 203 -40.96 13.71 1.06
C GLN A 203 -41.02 14.66 -0.13
N VAL A 204 -42.16 14.68 -0.82
CA VAL A 204 -42.45 15.62 -1.91
C VAL A 204 -43.85 16.19 -1.79
N VAL A 205 -44.04 17.42 -2.27
CA VAL A 205 -45.38 18.04 -2.34
C VAL A 205 -46.03 17.71 -3.69
N ALA A 206 -47.17 17.02 -3.64
CA ALA A 206 -47.89 16.55 -4.82
C ALA A 206 -49.41 16.77 -4.71
N ARG A 207 -50.12 16.69 -5.83
CA ARG A 207 -51.60 16.61 -5.89
C ARG A 207 -52.05 15.79 -7.10
N LYS A 208 -53.33 15.41 -7.13
CA LYS A 208 -53.97 14.88 -8.36
C LYS A 208 -54.14 16.02 -9.39
N ALA A 209 -53.67 15.83 -10.61
CA ALA A 209 -53.75 16.82 -11.70
C ALA A 209 -55.18 17.02 -12.22
N SER A 210 -56.04 16.00 -12.08
CA SER A 210 -57.46 16.06 -12.42
C SER A 210 -58.31 15.40 -11.33
N PHE A 211 -59.56 15.83 -11.24
CA PHE A 211 -60.51 15.24 -10.30
C PHE A 211 -60.79 13.78 -10.67
N SER A 212 -60.24 12.85 -9.89
CA SER A 212 -60.51 11.42 -9.97
C SER A 212 -60.80 10.89 -8.57
N PHE A 213 -61.81 10.00 -8.48
CA PHE A 213 -62.17 9.31 -7.25
C PHE A 213 -61.14 8.26 -6.83
N PHE A 214 -60.28 7.82 -7.75
CA PHE A 214 -59.23 6.85 -7.47
C PHE A 214 -57.95 7.55 -7.05
N TYR A 215 -57.21 6.92 -6.14
CA TYR A 215 -55.86 7.33 -5.83
C TYR A 215 -54.97 7.20 -7.07
N ARG A 216 -53.91 8.00 -7.13
CA ARG A 216 -52.85 7.86 -8.14
C ARG A 216 -51.62 7.27 -7.48
N THR A 217 -50.91 6.42 -8.19
CA THR A 217 -49.64 5.86 -7.73
C THR A 217 -48.51 6.42 -8.56
N ILE A 218 -47.46 6.87 -7.89
CA ILE A 218 -46.17 7.22 -8.50
C ILE A 218 -45.12 6.29 -7.94
N ARG A 219 -44.12 5.96 -8.75
CA ARG A 219 -42.98 5.18 -8.33
C ARG A 219 -41.83 6.13 -8.06
N ALA A 220 -41.31 6.08 -6.84
CA ALA A 220 -40.12 6.80 -6.43
C ALA A 220 -38.93 5.87 -6.52
N GLN A 221 -37.92 6.26 -7.29
CA GLN A 221 -36.68 5.52 -7.48
C GLN A 221 -35.51 6.38 -7.01
N MET A 222 -34.54 5.75 -6.36
CA MET A 222 -33.25 6.36 -6.06
C MET A 222 -32.19 5.80 -7.01
N LEU A 223 -31.49 6.68 -7.71
CA LEU A 223 -30.43 6.36 -8.68
C LEU A 223 -29.19 7.20 -8.38
N ASP A 224 -28.02 6.76 -8.84
CA ASP A 224 -26.83 7.60 -8.83
C ASP A 224 -26.99 8.80 -9.76
N ALA A 225 -26.34 9.91 -9.40
CA ALA A 225 -26.14 11.02 -10.33
C ALA A 225 -24.90 10.77 -11.22
N THR A 226 -25.04 11.05 -12.51
CA THR A 226 -23.94 11.24 -13.46
C THR A 226 -23.19 12.54 -13.18
N ILE A 227 -22.04 12.74 -13.82
CA ILE A 227 -21.31 14.03 -13.80
C ILE A 227 -22.14 15.20 -14.34
N ASN A 228 -23.14 14.93 -15.19
CA ASN A 228 -24.08 15.92 -15.71
C ASN A 228 -25.25 16.21 -14.74
N LEU A 229 -25.17 15.73 -13.50
CA LEU A 229 -26.16 15.89 -12.44
C LEU A 229 -27.53 15.26 -12.78
N THR A 230 -27.55 14.30 -13.69
CA THR A 230 -28.75 13.55 -14.12
C THR A 230 -28.69 12.09 -13.68
N PRO A 231 -29.83 11.36 -13.57
CA PRO A 231 -29.85 9.98 -13.12
C PRO A 231 -29.04 9.04 -14.03
N ASN A 232 -28.35 8.06 -13.45
CA ASN A 232 -27.61 7.01 -14.15
C ASN A 232 -28.17 5.60 -13.82
N GLY A 233 -28.25 4.75 -14.84
CA GLY A 233 -28.36 3.30 -14.66
C GLY A 233 -29.66 2.79 -14.03
N SER A 234 -29.54 1.70 -13.27
CA SER A 234 -30.64 1.02 -12.59
C SER A 234 -30.94 1.62 -11.21
N SER A 235 -32.21 1.61 -10.81
CA SER A 235 -32.63 2.02 -9.46
C SER A 235 -32.05 1.12 -8.38
N TYR A 236 -31.52 1.72 -7.32
CA TYR A 236 -31.10 1.01 -6.11
C TYR A 236 -32.28 0.41 -5.37
N GLU A 237 -33.28 1.25 -5.15
CA GLU A 237 -34.52 0.89 -4.50
C GLU A 237 -35.64 1.71 -5.14
N GLN A 238 -36.82 1.10 -5.22
CA GLN A 238 -38.02 1.76 -5.73
C GLN A 238 -39.20 1.47 -4.81
N ASN A 239 -39.97 2.50 -4.50
CA ASN A 239 -41.15 2.40 -3.66
C ASN A 239 -42.35 3.10 -4.31
N THR A 240 -43.55 2.61 -4.01
CA THR A 240 -44.79 3.19 -4.54
C THR A 240 -45.35 4.21 -3.56
N MET A 241 -45.55 5.45 -4.02
CA MET A 241 -46.26 6.47 -3.26
C MET A 241 -47.71 6.60 -3.75
N TYR A 242 -48.63 6.83 -2.82
CA TYR A 242 -50.05 6.99 -3.08
C TYR A 242 -50.47 8.46 -2.92
N VAL A 243 -50.86 9.10 -4.02
CA VAL A 243 -51.35 10.48 -4.04
C VAL A 243 -52.87 10.48 -3.97
N LEU A 244 -53.40 10.97 -2.85
CA LEU A 244 -54.81 10.82 -2.47
C LEU A 244 -55.64 12.10 -2.69
N LEU A 245 -55.03 13.26 -2.48
CA LEU A 245 -55.70 14.55 -2.41
C LEU A 245 -55.61 15.33 -3.72
N SER A 246 -56.64 16.12 -4.00
CA SER A 246 -56.65 17.07 -5.12
C SER A 246 -55.93 18.38 -4.80
N ASP A 247 -55.69 18.65 -3.50
CA ASP A 247 -54.87 19.75 -3.01
C ASP A 247 -53.42 19.29 -2.79
N TYR A 248 -52.49 20.25 -2.82
CA TYR A 248 -51.09 20.00 -2.54
C TYR A 248 -50.89 19.55 -1.09
N ALA A 249 -50.30 18.37 -0.92
CA ALA A 249 -49.94 17.80 0.36
C ALA A 249 -48.57 17.12 0.29
N TRP A 250 -47.97 16.89 1.45
CA TRP A 250 -46.74 16.10 1.57
C TRP A 250 -47.05 14.60 1.44
N TYR A 251 -46.30 13.94 0.57
CA TYR A 251 -46.29 12.49 0.42
C TYR A 251 -44.87 11.97 0.60
N GLN A 252 -44.72 10.72 1.02
CA GLN A 252 -43.41 10.15 1.32
C GLN A 252 -43.19 8.77 0.70
N ALA A 253 -41.94 8.51 0.37
CA ALA A 253 -41.38 7.20 0.06
C ALA A 253 -40.31 6.88 1.10
N GLU A 254 -40.36 5.67 1.65
CA GLU A 254 -39.35 5.14 2.57
C GLU A 254 -38.36 4.28 1.76
N PHE A 255 -37.13 4.14 2.24
CA PHE A 255 -36.05 3.40 1.59
C PHE A 255 -35.24 2.68 2.67
N ASP A 256 -35.37 1.36 2.76
CA ASP A 256 -34.77 0.58 3.86
C ASP A 256 -33.55 -0.24 3.42
N LYS A 257 -33.32 -0.36 2.10
CA LYS A 257 -32.32 -1.23 1.49
C LYS A 257 -31.22 -0.47 0.74
N LEU A 258 -31.22 0.86 0.82
CA LEU A 258 -30.15 1.66 0.23
C LEU A 258 -28.84 1.43 0.99
N ASP A 259 -27.77 1.24 0.23
CA ASP A 259 -26.42 1.24 0.78
C ASP A 259 -26.01 2.65 1.22
N PRO A 260 -25.05 2.79 2.13
CA PRO A 260 -24.47 4.09 2.44
C PRO A 260 -23.78 4.73 1.22
N HIS A 261 -23.91 6.05 1.11
CA HIS A 261 -23.26 6.86 0.09
C HIS A 261 -22.17 7.73 0.72
N ALA A 262 -21.04 7.84 0.04
CA ALA A 262 -19.90 8.64 0.47
C ALA A 262 -20.22 10.14 0.53
N SER A 263 -19.40 10.89 1.27
CA SER A 263 -19.38 12.35 1.21
C SER A 263 -19.13 12.81 -0.22
N GLY A 264 -19.90 13.81 -0.67
CA GLY A 264 -19.81 14.32 -2.05
C GLY A 264 -20.53 13.48 -3.11
N SER A 265 -20.96 12.24 -2.78
CA SER A 265 -21.83 11.48 -3.65
C SER A 265 -23.18 12.17 -3.80
N ALA A 266 -23.70 12.16 -5.03
CA ALA A 266 -25.00 12.71 -5.35
C ALA A 266 -25.97 11.63 -5.80
N LEU A 267 -27.24 11.80 -5.44
CA LEU A 267 -28.33 10.91 -5.84
C LEU A 267 -29.38 11.66 -6.63
N CYS A 268 -30.05 10.96 -7.51
CA CYS A 268 -31.25 11.44 -8.16
C CYS A 268 -32.46 10.66 -7.67
N LEU A 269 -33.46 11.39 -7.17
CA LEU A 269 -34.82 10.91 -7.05
C LEU A 269 -35.47 10.99 -8.42
N VAL A 270 -35.99 9.88 -8.92
CA VAL A 270 -36.82 9.82 -10.12
C VAL A 270 -38.24 9.45 -9.72
N LEU A 271 -39.21 10.25 -10.17
CA LEU A 271 -40.62 10.07 -9.95
C LEU A 271 -41.29 9.79 -11.30
N ASP A 272 -41.72 8.54 -11.47
CA ASP A 272 -42.42 8.09 -12.66
C ASP A 272 -43.81 7.52 -12.34
N ARG A 273 -44.52 7.17 -13.41
CA ARG A 273 -45.85 6.57 -13.36
C ARG A 273 -45.72 5.05 -13.16
N ASN A 274 -46.30 4.53 -12.06
CA ASN A 274 -46.30 3.08 -11.78
C ASN A 274 -47.29 2.28 -12.66
N GLN A 275 -48.37 2.91 -13.15
CA GLN A 275 -49.40 2.26 -14.00
C GLN A 275 -50.10 3.27 -14.92
N SER A 276 -50.75 2.81 -16.01
CA SER A 276 -52.16 3.07 -16.37
C SER A 276 -52.79 4.48 -16.29
N ASN A 277 -52.57 5.20 -15.21
CA ASN A 277 -53.27 6.40 -14.83
C ASN A 277 -52.31 7.59 -14.73
N SER A 278 -52.39 8.53 -15.67
CA SER A 278 -51.67 9.81 -15.62
C SER A 278 -52.33 10.82 -14.67
N GLY A 279 -51.58 11.87 -14.33
CA GLY A 279 -52.13 13.07 -13.70
C GLY A 279 -51.80 13.21 -12.21
N VAL A 280 -50.52 13.18 -11.86
CA VAL A 280 -50.02 13.71 -10.59
C VAL A 280 -49.19 14.95 -10.89
N ASP A 281 -49.54 16.06 -10.26
CA ASP A 281 -48.74 17.29 -10.33
C ASP A 281 -47.80 17.35 -9.13
N LEU A 282 -46.51 17.47 -9.40
CA LEU A 282 -45.49 17.76 -8.39
C LEU A 282 -45.21 19.25 -8.32
N ARG A 283 -45.09 19.77 -7.11
CA ARG A 283 -44.75 21.18 -6.89
C ARG A 283 -43.25 21.39 -6.99
N SER A 284 -42.84 22.35 -7.80
CA SER A 284 -41.47 22.90 -7.82
C SER A 284 -41.43 24.34 -7.34
N THR A 285 -40.24 24.84 -7.05
CA THR A 285 -39.94 26.18 -6.53
C THR A 285 -38.66 26.71 -7.17
N ARG A 286 -38.46 28.04 -7.14
CA ARG A 286 -37.19 28.70 -7.53
C ARG A 286 -36.24 28.96 -6.35
N ALA A 287 -36.55 28.40 -5.19
CA ALA A 287 -35.77 28.62 -3.97
C ALA A 287 -34.46 27.80 -3.91
N ALA A 288 -34.32 26.76 -4.73
CA ALA A 288 -33.14 25.90 -4.81
C ALA A 288 -32.96 25.36 -6.24
N SER A 289 -31.96 24.48 -6.43
CA SER A 289 -31.60 23.87 -7.72
C SER A 289 -31.85 22.36 -7.73
N GLY A 290 -31.72 21.73 -8.90
CA GLY A 290 -31.71 20.29 -9.04
C GLY A 290 -33.00 19.65 -9.50
N LEU A 291 -33.97 20.42 -10.02
CA LEU A 291 -35.12 19.85 -10.70
C LEU A 291 -34.67 19.10 -11.96
N LEU A 292 -35.09 17.85 -12.06
CA LEU A 292 -34.83 16.98 -13.20
C LEU A 292 -36.11 16.80 -14.01
N LYS A 293 -36.00 16.81 -15.33
CA LYS A 293 -37.10 16.49 -16.24
C LYS A 293 -36.65 15.55 -17.35
N SER A 294 -37.53 14.64 -17.71
CA SER A 294 -37.42 13.85 -18.93
C SER A 294 -38.74 13.97 -19.68
N GLY A 295 -38.69 14.13 -21.01
CA GLY A 295 -39.88 14.11 -21.88
C GLY A 295 -40.01 12.83 -22.72
N ASN A 296 -39.19 11.81 -22.43
CA ASN A 296 -39.12 10.56 -23.18
C ASN A 296 -38.93 9.33 -22.30
N GLY A 297 -39.66 9.29 -21.17
CA GLY A 297 -39.73 8.11 -20.31
C GLY A 297 -38.40 7.74 -19.64
N GLY A 298 -37.60 8.74 -19.27
CA GLY A 298 -36.34 8.59 -18.56
C GLY A 298 -35.13 8.35 -19.46
N THR A 299 -35.30 8.34 -20.79
CA THR A 299 -34.20 8.08 -21.73
C THR A 299 -33.18 9.21 -21.74
N THR A 300 -33.63 10.47 -21.66
CA THR A 300 -32.76 11.64 -21.56
C THR A 300 -33.29 12.61 -20.51
N TRP A 301 -32.39 13.20 -19.75
CA TRP A 301 -32.73 14.11 -18.67
C TRP A 301 -32.17 15.52 -18.90
N SER A 302 -32.93 16.53 -18.49
CA SER A 302 -32.46 17.91 -18.35
C SER A 302 -32.39 18.28 -16.88
N TYR A 303 -31.28 18.91 -16.48
CA TYR A 303 -31.06 19.49 -15.16
C TYR A 303 -31.39 20.99 -15.18
N ASP A 304 -32.26 21.46 -14.27
CA ASP A 304 -32.56 22.89 -14.08
C ASP A 304 -31.85 23.40 -12.82
N ASN A 305 -30.90 24.32 -13.00
CA ASN A 305 -30.10 24.88 -11.91
C ASN A 305 -30.80 26.00 -11.13
N GLY A 306 -31.97 26.46 -11.60
CA GLY A 306 -32.75 27.54 -10.98
C GLY A 306 -34.05 27.07 -10.34
N LYS A 307 -34.32 25.76 -10.34
CA LYS A 307 -35.51 25.17 -9.73
C LYS A 307 -35.19 23.89 -8.99
N SER A 308 -36.01 23.58 -7.99
CA SER A 308 -36.06 22.29 -7.31
C SER A 308 -37.50 21.83 -7.15
N LEU A 309 -37.71 20.55 -6.88
CA LEU A 309 -38.94 20.10 -6.26
C LEU A 309 -39.08 20.70 -4.86
N VAL A 310 -40.33 20.88 -4.41
CA VAL A 310 -40.62 21.14 -3.00
C VAL A 310 -40.52 19.80 -2.28
N SER A 311 -39.32 19.50 -1.78
CA SER A 311 -38.95 18.18 -1.29
C SER A 311 -38.14 18.23 0.01
N ARG A 312 -38.12 17.11 0.74
CA ARG A 312 -37.23 16.88 1.88
C ARG A 312 -36.57 15.52 1.77
N LEU A 313 -35.29 15.46 2.04
CA LEU A 313 -34.52 14.22 2.11
C LEU A 313 -34.15 13.97 3.56
N TYR A 314 -34.53 12.80 4.06
CA TYR A 314 -34.15 12.32 5.37
C TYR A 314 -33.22 11.12 5.21
N GLY A 315 -32.37 10.96 6.22
CA GLY A 315 -31.41 9.88 6.25
C GLY A 315 -30.65 9.83 7.56
N LYS A 316 -29.78 8.84 7.65
CA LYS A 316 -28.88 8.66 8.77
C LYS A 316 -27.46 8.97 8.34
N LEU A 317 -26.73 9.66 9.19
CA LEU A 317 -25.31 9.94 8.98
C LEU A 317 -24.49 8.79 9.56
N ILE A 318 -23.37 8.47 8.92
CA ILE A 318 -22.38 7.54 9.43
C ILE A 318 -21.18 8.36 9.88
N ARG A 319 -20.84 8.24 11.15
CA ARG A 319 -19.79 9.00 11.80
C ARG A 319 -18.75 8.09 12.43
N SER A 320 -17.52 8.54 12.44
CA SER A 320 -16.51 7.91 13.27
C SER A 320 -16.79 8.16 14.75
N GLY A 321 -16.64 7.12 15.58
CA GLY A 321 -16.66 7.24 17.04
C GLY A 321 -15.35 7.78 17.64
N GLY A 322 -14.27 7.81 16.87
CA GLY A 322 -12.96 8.26 17.32
C GLY A 322 -11.89 8.15 16.23
N THR A 323 -10.64 7.96 16.66
CA THR A 323 -9.49 7.75 15.78
C THR A 323 -8.77 6.51 16.28
N LEU A 324 -8.40 5.64 15.36
CA LEU A 324 -7.52 4.49 15.57
C LEU A 324 -6.13 4.83 15.02
N SER A 325 -5.13 4.07 15.43
CA SER A 325 -3.77 4.20 14.93
C SER A 325 -3.14 2.84 14.72
N ILE A 326 -2.47 2.66 13.60
CA ILE A 326 -1.48 1.60 13.41
C ILE A 326 -0.09 2.21 13.54
N ASN A 327 0.86 1.45 14.06
CA ASN A 327 2.22 1.92 14.27
C ASN A 327 3.15 1.24 13.28
N SER A 328 3.77 2.03 12.42
CA SER A 328 4.94 1.61 11.64
C SER A 328 6.19 1.79 12.50
N ASN A 329 6.95 0.72 12.69
CA ASN A 329 8.23 0.77 13.39
C ASN A 329 9.36 0.87 12.37
N TYR A 330 10.25 1.82 12.56
CA TYR A 330 11.40 2.03 11.69
C TYR A 330 12.69 1.78 12.47
N LEU A 331 13.61 1.01 11.90
CA LEU A 331 14.93 0.80 12.50
C LEU A 331 15.75 2.09 12.36
N THR A 332 16.02 2.78 13.46
CA THR A 332 16.80 4.03 13.44
C THR A 332 18.27 3.80 13.67
N SER A 333 18.62 2.80 14.47
CA SER A 333 20.00 2.41 14.69
C SER A 333 20.16 0.97 15.14
N MET A 334 21.36 0.44 14.92
CA MET A 334 21.79 -0.88 15.37
C MET A 334 23.00 -0.74 16.29
N GLY A 335 22.84 -1.05 17.57
CA GLY A 335 23.95 -1.26 18.48
C GLY A 335 24.63 -2.59 18.17
N VAL A 336 25.94 -2.59 17.98
CA VAL A 336 26.72 -3.79 17.73
C VAL A 336 27.83 -3.91 18.75
N THR A 337 27.88 -5.07 19.40
CA THR A 337 28.94 -5.45 20.33
C THR A 337 29.70 -6.62 19.73
N MET A 338 31.03 -6.52 19.66
CA MET A 338 31.86 -7.61 19.16
C MET A 338 33.15 -7.78 19.95
N ARG A 339 33.53 -9.04 20.17
CA ARG A 339 34.80 -9.43 20.74
C ARG A 339 35.35 -10.61 19.98
N MET A 340 36.56 -10.46 19.47
CA MET A 340 37.17 -11.47 18.60
C MET A 340 37.75 -12.63 19.40
N LYS A 341 38.30 -12.41 20.60
CA LYS A 341 38.85 -13.45 21.48
C LYS A 341 38.59 -13.11 22.96
N PRO A 342 38.56 -14.09 23.89
CA PRO A 342 38.26 -13.86 25.32
C PRO A 342 39.08 -12.77 26.02
N ASN A 343 40.32 -12.55 25.56
CA ASN A 343 41.26 -11.57 26.15
C ASN A 343 41.47 -10.32 25.28
N THR A 344 40.59 -10.07 24.32
CA THR A 344 40.60 -8.84 23.51
C THR A 344 39.58 -7.84 24.03
N PRO A 345 39.82 -6.52 23.87
CA PRO A 345 38.81 -5.52 24.20
C PRO A 345 37.51 -5.76 23.44
N SER A 346 36.37 -5.57 24.11
CA SER A 346 35.08 -5.51 23.43
C SER A 346 34.99 -4.22 22.62
N LEU A 347 34.60 -4.34 21.37
CA LEU A 347 34.30 -3.24 20.47
C LEU A 347 32.80 -3.01 20.53
N ASN A 348 32.37 -1.78 20.81
CA ASN A 348 30.96 -1.40 20.85
C ASN A 348 30.76 -0.20 19.94
N TRP A 349 29.77 -0.26 19.06
CA TRP A 349 29.41 0.84 18.18
C TRP A 349 27.90 0.89 17.98
N THR A 350 27.42 2.04 17.53
CA THR A 350 26.03 2.26 17.14
C THR A 350 26.05 2.76 15.71
N VAL A 351 25.39 2.02 14.82
CA VAL A 351 25.23 2.37 13.41
C VAL A 351 23.88 3.04 13.25
N ALA A 352 23.83 4.22 12.66
CA ALA A 352 22.56 4.85 12.28
C ALA A 352 22.09 4.26 10.94
N CYS A 353 20.79 3.98 10.79
CA CYS A 353 20.22 3.53 9.52
C CYS A 353 19.61 4.75 8.82
N LEU A 354 20.26 5.27 7.78
CA LEU A 354 19.89 6.57 7.19
C LEU A 354 18.55 6.54 6.45
N ASN A 355 18.21 5.38 5.88
CA ASN A 355 16.94 5.18 5.18
C ASN A 355 15.79 4.78 6.12
N HIS A 356 16.08 4.55 7.41
CA HIS A 356 15.13 4.09 8.41
C HIS A 356 14.25 2.94 7.89
N PRO A 357 14.79 1.74 7.62
CA PRO A 357 13.98 0.67 7.02
C PRO A 357 12.80 0.31 7.94
N GLU A 358 11.60 0.23 7.34
CA GLU A 358 10.36 -0.15 8.03
C GLU A 358 10.43 -1.64 8.42
N LEU A 359 9.98 -1.95 9.64
CA LEU A 359 9.86 -3.32 10.10
C LEU A 359 8.52 -3.90 9.65
N LEU A 360 8.59 -4.80 8.69
CA LEU A 360 7.46 -5.49 8.11
C LEU A 360 7.65 -6.99 8.28
N SER A 361 6.56 -7.72 8.51
CA SER A 361 6.58 -9.18 8.46
C SER A 361 6.55 -9.69 7.03
N ASN A 362 5.99 -8.90 6.11
CA ASN A 362 6.09 -9.12 4.66
C ASN A 362 5.84 -7.81 3.89
N GLN A 363 6.38 -7.70 2.69
CA GLN A 363 6.23 -6.56 1.79
C GLN A 363 6.20 -7.04 0.34
N TRP A 364 5.34 -6.42 -0.46
CA TRP A 364 5.35 -6.54 -1.91
C TRP A 364 5.24 -5.16 -2.50
N GLU A 365 6.07 -4.82 -3.47
CA GLU A 365 6.02 -3.52 -4.12
C GLU A 365 6.40 -3.62 -5.59
N THR A 366 5.69 -2.87 -6.44
CA THR A 366 6.04 -2.74 -7.85
C THR A 366 5.62 -1.39 -8.40
N HIS A 367 6.50 -0.81 -9.22
CA HIS A 367 6.25 0.41 -9.98
C HIS A 367 5.92 0.13 -11.46
N PHE A 368 5.84 -1.15 -11.86
CA PHE A 368 5.61 -1.58 -13.25
C PHE A 368 6.57 -0.96 -14.28
N SER A 369 7.78 -0.56 -13.86
CA SER A 369 8.88 -0.15 -14.74
C SER A 369 9.60 -1.34 -15.39
N GLU A 370 9.41 -2.54 -14.85
CA GLU A 370 9.95 -3.81 -15.29
C GLU A 370 8.96 -4.94 -14.95
N ASP A 371 9.32 -6.18 -15.30
CA ASP A 371 8.48 -7.36 -15.04
C ASP A 371 8.25 -7.52 -13.52
N PRO A 372 7.01 -7.38 -13.03
CA PRO A 372 6.74 -7.46 -11.60
C PRO A 372 6.99 -8.87 -11.04
N THR A 373 7.01 -9.91 -11.88
CA THR A 373 7.27 -11.29 -11.44
C THR A 373 8.75 -11.57 -11.20
N THR A 374 9.61 -10.66 -11.63
CA THR A 374 11.01 -10.75 -11.32
C THR A 374 11.26 -10.08 -9.96
N ILE A 375 10.79 -8.86 -9.74
CA ILE A 375 11.01 -8.04 -8.51
C ILE A 375 10.90 -8.85 -7.20
N ASP A 376 11.85 -8.71 -6.28
CA ASP A 376 11.87 -9.35 -4.94
C ASP A 376 12.24 -8.28 -3.90
N VAL A 377 11.26 -7.53 -3.40
CA VAL A 377 11.49 -6.43 -2.44
C VAL A 377 11.69 -6.95 -1.02
N ASN A 378 11.06 -8.07 -0.67
CA ASN A 378 11.22 -8.67 0.66
C ASN A 378 12.53 -9.49 0.80
N GLY A 379 13.26 -9.69 -0.29
CA GLY A 379 14.57 -10.35 -0.33
C GLY A 379 14.50 -11.82 0.05
N ASP A 380 13.41 -12.51 -0.25
CA ASP A 380 13.23 -13.94 0.05
C ASP A 380 13.72 -14.89 -1.06
N ALA A 381 14.27 -14.33 -2.14
CA ALA A 381 14.74 -14.97 -3.37
C ALA A 381 13.62 -15.54 -4.26
N THR A 382 12.38 -15.15 -4.01
CA THR A 382 11.21 -15.42 -4.86
C THR A 382 10.66 -14.08 -5.35
N GLY A 383 10.28 -13.99 -6.61
CA GLY A 383 9.64 -12.76 -7.11
C GLY A 383 8.35 -12.49 -6.34
N ASP A 384 8.13 -11.25 -5.93
CA ASP A 384 7.02 -10.76 -5.12
C ASP A 384 5.64 -10.96 -5.78
N TRP A 385 5.62 -11.10 -7.11
CA TRP A 385 4.39 -11.25 -7.87
C TRP A 385 4.44 -12.49 -8.74
N ILE A 386 3.29 -13.12 -8.92
CA ILE A 386 3.11 -14.22 -9.85
C ILE A 386 1.85 -13.98 -10.68
N VAL A 387 1.90 -14.33 -11.97
CA VAL A 387 0.69 -14.36 -12.80
C VAL A 387 -0.21 -15.50 -12.34
N ASP A 388 -1.51 -15.25 -12.25
CA ASP A 388 -2.48 -16.29 -11.96
C ASP A 388 -2.34 -17.47 -12.94
N ASP A 389 -2.63 -18.70 -12.48
CA ASP A 389 -2.36 -19.96 -13.21
C ASP A 389 -0.87 -20.23 -13.56
N SER A 390 0.08 -19.46 -13.01
CA SER A 390 1.54 -19.62 -13.23
C SER A 390 2.02 -19.42 -14.67
N ASP A 391 1.30 -18.62 -15.46
CA ASP A 391 1.74 -18.23 -16.80
C ASP A 391 2.91 -17.22 -16.73
N ALA A 392 3.60 -17.03 -17.86
CA ALA A 392 4.64 -15.99 -17.96
C ALA A 392 3.98 -14.60 -18.03
N PHE A 393 4.59 -13.62 -17.39
CA PHE A 393 4.13 -12.23 -17.47
C PHE A 393 4.35 -11.65 -18.87
N ASP A 394 3.31 -11.03 -19.44
CA ASP A 394 3.38 -10.40 -20.75
C ASP A 394 4.08 -9.03 -20.63
N THR A 395 5.38 -8.99 -20.87
CA THR A 395 6.16 -7.74 -20.81
C THR A 395 5.77 -6.71 -21.87
N ASP A 396 5.12 -7.11 -22.99
CA ASP A 396 4.60 -6.15 -23.98
C ASP A 396 3.40 -5.35 -23.42
N SER A 397 2.80 -5.83 -22.33
CA SER A 397 1.74 -5.16 -21.60
C SER A 397 2.24 -4.03 -20.68
N LEU A 398 3.55 -3.93 -20.46
CA LEU A 398 4.19 -2.81 -19.76
C LEU A 398 4.54 -1.70 -20.75
N VAL A 399 3.90 -0.54 -20.58
CA VAL A 399 4.15 0.64 -21.41
C VAL A 399 4.39 1.86 -20.52
N ASP A 400 5.59 2.43 -20.60
CA ASP A 400 5.99 3.65 -19.88
C ASP A 400 5.77 3.59 -18.35
N GLY A 401 6.07 2.45 -17.72
CA GLY A 401 5.87 2.27 -16.27
C GLY A 401 4.41 1.99 -15.88
N VAL A 402 3.59 1.56 -16.82
CA VAL A 402 2.17 1.23 -16.61
C VAL A 402 1.88 -0.16 -17.16
N TRP A 403 1.37 -1.03 -16.29
CA TRP A 403 0.86 -2.34 -16.67
C TRP A 403 -0.58 -2.23 -17.19
N ARG A 404 -0.79 -2.65 -18.44
CA ARG A 404 -2.08 -2.71 -19.12
C ARG A 404 -2.58 -4.15 -19.19
N THR A 405 -3.77 -4.43 -18.67
CA THR A 405 -4.33 -5.80 -18.72
C THR A 405 -5.84 -5.76 -18.96
N ASN A 406 -6.41 -6.86 -19.46
CA ASN A 406 -7.85 -7.06 -19.62
C ASN A 406 -8.33 -8.45 -19.16
N GLY A 407 -7.48 -9.17 -18.44
CA GLY A 407 -7.82 -10.50 -17.92
C GLY A 407 -6.70 -11.15 -17.11
N THR A 408 -5.45 -10.77 -17.34
CA THR A 408 -4.31 -11.22 -16.52
C THR A 408 -4.43 -10.68 -15.11
N GLN A 409 -4.27 -11.56 -14.13
CA GLN A 409 -4.22 -11.24 -12.70
C GLN A 409 -2.81 -11.47 -12.17
N LEU A 410 -2.36 -10.59 -11.27
CA LEU A 410 -1.13 -10.72 -10.50
C LEU A 410 -1.48 -10.99 -9.05
N ASN A 411 -0.86 -12.00 -8.47
CA ASN A 411 -1.00 -12.38 -7.07
C ASN A 411 0.32 -12.12 -6.34
N THR A 412 0.27 -11.60 -5.12
CA THR A 412 1.46 -11.54 -4.26
C THR A 412 1.95 -12.94 -3.93
N THR A 413 3.25 -13.15 -3.87
CA THR A 413 3.89 -14.39 -3.39
C THR A 413 5.16 -14.02 -2.59
N PRO A 414 5.48 -14.70 -1.48
CA PRO A 414 4.84 -15.90 -0.94
C PRO A 414 3.45 -15.63 -0.36
N ASP A 415 2.71 -16.70 -0.11
CA ASP A 415 1.40 -16.64 0.54
C ASP A 415 1.49 -15.99 1.93
N CYS A 416 0.50 -15.17 2.28
CA CYS A 416 0.36 -14.50 3.56
C CYS A 416 -1.08 -14.56 4.08
N ASP A 417 -1.24 -14.76 5.39
CA ASP A 417 -2.54 -14.83 6.04
C ASP A 417 -3.12 -13.44 6.37
N PHE A 418 -2.30 -12.38 6.28
CA PHE A 418 -2.68 -10.99 6.59
C PHE A 418 -3.42 -10.87 7.93
N ASP A 419 -2.91 -11.56 8.96
CA ASP A 419 -3.46 -11.66 10.32
C ASP A 419 -2.97 -10.55 11.26
N THR A 420 -2.16 -9.64 10.73
CA THR A 420 -1.67 -8.41 11.36
C THR A 420 -2.11 -7.18 10.55
N PRO A 421 -2.01 -5.96 11.11
CA PRO A 421 -2.35 -4.75 10.36
C PRO A 421 -1.66 -4.72 9.01
N THR A 422 -2.46 -4.56 7.96
CA THR A 422 -1.99 -4.61 6.56
C THR A 422 -2.38 -3.31 5.87
N VAL A 423 -1.41 -2.66 5.21
CA VAL A 423 -1.65 -1.45 4.41
C VAL A 423 -1.48 -1.77 2.94
N VAL A 424 -2.48 -1.42 2.14
CA VAL A 424 -2.51 -1.65 0.68
C VAL A 424 -2.62 -0.31 -0.03
N ASP A 425 -1.58 0.04 -0.79
CA ASP A 425 -1.51 1.24 -1.62
C ASP A 425 -1.49 0.83 -3.10
N VAL A 426 -2.45 1.30 -3.91
CA VAL A 426 -2.48 0.96 -5.34
C VAL A 426 -2.86 2.18 -6.17
N LYS A 427 -2.14 2.43 -7.26
CA LYS A 427 -2.45 3.48 -8.23
C LYS A 427 -2.91 2.90 -9.55
N PHE A 428 -4.20 3.04 -9.85
CA PHE A 428 -4.82 2.31 -10.96
C PHE A 428 -6.00 3.07 -11.59
N GLN A 429 -6.39 2.68 -12.81
CA GLN A 429 -7.60 3.15 -13.48
C GLN A 429 -8.22 2.06 -14.34
N ASN A 430 -9.52 2.21 -14.61
CA ASN A 430 -10.18 1.48 -15.69
C ASN A 430 -10.25 2.37 -16.93
N THR A 431 -9.85 1.85 -18.08
CA THR A 431 -9.74 2.62 -19.32
C THR A 431 -10.94 2.41 -20.25
N THR A 432 -11.73 1.35 -20.04
CA THR A 432 -12.91 1.01 -20.85
C THR A 432 -14.16 0.82 -20.01
N VAL A 433 -15.32 1.13 -20.59
CA VAL A 433 -16.61 0.98 -19.90
C VAL A 433 -17.02 -0.49 -19.93
N GLY A 434 -17.27 -1.09 -18.76
CA GLY A 434 -17.74 -2.47 -18.64
C GLY A 434 -17.27 -3.15 -17.35
N GLY A 435 -18.03 -4.17 -16.89
CA GLY A 435 -17.67 -5.01 -15.75
C GLY A 435 -17.46 -4.27 -14.43
N ASN A 436 -16.72 -4.91 -13.53
CA ASN A 436 -16.22 -4.32 -12.28
C ASN A 436 -14.96 -3.46 -12.49
N GLY A 437 -14.40 -3.45 -13.70
CA GLY A 437 -13.25 -2.64 -14.00
C GLY A 437 -11.94 -3.23 -13.50
N ALA A 438 -11.10 -2.35 -12.97
CA ALA A 438 -9.85 -2.69 -12.32
C ALA A 438 -10.13 -3.12 -10.87
N THR A 439 -9.54 -4.22 -10.44
CA THR A 439 -9.87 -4.86 -9.17
C THR A 439 -8.64 -5.11 -8.31
N ILE A 440 -8.85 -5.04 -7.00
CA ILE A 440 -7.91 -5.46 -5.96
C ILE A 440 -8.69 -6.36 -5.03
N LYS A 441 -8.22 -7.59 -4.82
CA LYS A 441 -8.84 -8.57 -3.92
C LYS A 441 -7.83 -8.98 -2.85
N ILE A 442 -8.27 -9.13 -1.62
CA ILE A 442 -7.46 -9.68 -0.53
C ILE A 442 -8.35 -10.54 0.36
N ASN A 443 -7.88 -11.71 0.74
CA ASN A 443 -8.49 -12.53 1.80
C ASN A 443 -7.74 -12.28 3.10
N ALA A 444 -8.16 -11.25 3.84
CA ALA A 444 -7.48 -10.79 5.03
C ALA A 444 -7.89 -11.57 6.29
N PHE A 445 -7.13 -11.38 7.38
CA PHE A 445 -7.41 -11.95 8.71
C PHE A 445 -7.58 -13.48 8.66
N ARG A 446 -6.81 -14.14 7.82
CA ARG A 446 -6.98 -15.57 7.61
C ARG A 446 -6.51 -16.33 8.84
N SER A 447 -7.36 -17.22 9.31
CA SER A 447 -7.03 -18.21 10.33
C SER A 447 -7.70 -19.52 9.91
N GLU A 448 -6.88 -20.49 9.51
CA GLU A 448 -7.35 -21.75 8.93
C GLU A 448 -8.27 -21.52 7.70
N ALA A 449 -9.53 -21.94 7.77
CA ALA A 449 -10.54 -21.78 6.72
C ALA A 449 -11.31 -20.45 6.83
N THR A 450 -11.13 -19.67 7.90
CA THR A 450 -11.82 -18.40 8.07
C THR A 450 -11.00 -17.26 7.49
N CYS A 451 -11.65 -16.29 6.84
CA CYS A 451 -11.01 -15.07 6.36
C CYS A 451 -12.05 -13.95 6.18
N VAL A 452 -11.56 -12.78 5.77
CA VAL A 452 -12.35 -11.63 5.35
C VAL A 452 -11.95 -11.24 3.92
N PRO A 453 -12.75 -11.61 2.92
CA PRO A 453 -12.58 -11.12 1.56
C PRO A 453 -12.90 -9.63 1.51
N VAL A 454 -11.97 -8.84 0.98
CA VAL A 454 -12.16 -7.43 0.65
C VAL A 454 -11.90 -7.25 -0.84
N LEU A 455 -12.84 -6.61 -1.54
CA LEU A 455 -12.76 -6.29 -2.96
C LEU A 455 -12.88 -4.77 -3.13
N ALA A 456 -11.87 -4.15 -3.73
CA ALA A 456 -11.97 -2.81 -4.28
C ALA A 456 -12.04 -2.91 -5.81
N ALA A 457 -13.09 -2.35 -6.40
CA ALA A 457 -13.34 -2.39 -7.84
C ALA A 457 -13.55 -0.97 -8.39
N LEU A 458 -12.87 -0.60 -9.46
CA LEU A 458 -12.93 0.73 -10.07
C LEU A 458 -13.48 0.63 -11.49
N ALA A 459 -14.75 1.02 -11.67
CA ALA A 459 -15.45 0.89 -12.94
C ALA A 459 -15.55 2.24 -13.66
N LYS A 460 -15.14 2.29 -14.93
CA LYS A 460 -15.34 3.46 -15.79
C LYS A 460 -16.79 3.57 -16.24
N GLN A 461 -17.34 4.77 -16.13
CA GLN A 461 -18.72 5.09 -16.46
C GLN A 461 -18.83 5.62 -17.90
N PRO A 462 -20.02 5.51 -18.55
CA PRO A 462 -20.26 6.06 -19.89
C PRO A 462 -19.98 7.56 -20.02
N ASP A 463 -20.07 8.32 -18.93
CA ASP A 463 -19.78 9.75 -18.89
C ASP A 463 -18.27 10.08 -18.76
N GLY A 464 -17.43 9.04 -18.75
CA GLY A 464 -15.98 9.14 -18.62
C GLY A 464 -15.48 9.15 -17.18
N SER A 465 -16.33 9.40 -16.18
CA SER A 465 -15.94 9.31 -14.77
C SER A 465 -15.66 7.86 -14.35
N GLN A 466 -15.14 7.67 -13.14
CA GLN A 466 -14.94 6.36 -12.54
C GLN A 466 -15.74 6.25 -11.23
N THR A 467 -16.10 5.02 -10.87
CA THR A 467 -16.76 4.70 -9.60
C THR A 467 -15.96 3.62 -8.89
N LEU A 468 -15.43 3.93 -7.70
CA LEU A 468 -14.86 2.92 -6.82
C LEU A 468 -15.98 2.27 -6.00
N THR A 469 -16.03 0.95 -5.97
CA THR A 469 -16.86 0.14 -5.08
C THR A 469 -15.95 -0.64 -4.15
N LEU A 470 -16.10 -0.44 -2.84
CA LEU A 470 -15.49 -1.30 -1.83
C LEU A 470 -16.55 -2.27 -1.33
N ALA A 471 -16.24 -3.56 -1.36
CA ALA A 471 -17.14 -4.64 -0.97
C ALA A 471 -16.42 -5.67 -0.11
N THR A 472 -17.21 -6.44 0.64
CA THR A 472 -16.78 -7.61 1.39
C THR A 472 -17.76 -8.75 1.17
N LYS A 473 -17.53 -9.90 1.80
CA LYS A 473 -18.43 -11.04 1.77
C LYS A 473 -18.89 -11.41 3.18
N SER A 474 -20.12 -11.87 3.30
CA SER A 474 -20.64 -12.51 4.52
C SER A 474 -20.78 -14.03 4.39
N SER A 475 -20.67 -14.53 3.15
CA SER A 475 -20.60 -15.93 2.77
C SER A 475 -19.94 -16.00 1.38
N ASP A 476 -19.56 -17.18 0.90
CA ASP A 476 -19.00 -17.31 -0.45
C ASP A 476 -19.95 -16.82 -1.55
N ALA A 477 -21.27 -16.90 -1.31
CA ALA A 477 -22.33 -16.51 -2.24
C ALA A 477 -22.77 -15.04 -2.10
N ASP A 478 -22.54 -14.42 -0.94
CA ASP A 478 -23.11 -13.11 -0.61
C ASP A 478 -22.02 -12.04 -0.56
N THR A 479 -21.96 -11.22 -1.61
CA THR A 479 -21.14 -10.01 -1.65
C THR A 479 -21.96 -8.82 -1.17
N ARG A 480 -21.40 -8.05 -0.23
CA ARG A 480 -22.00 -6.85 0.33
C ARG A 480 -21.14 -5.64 -0.01
N THR A 481 -21.76 -4.62 -0.59
CA THR A 481 -21.11 -3.31 -0.78
C THR A 481 -20.98 -2.61 0.56
N LEU A 482 -19.77 -2.13 0.87
CA LEU A 482 -19.49 -1.30 2.04
C LEU A 482 -19.69 0.18 1.70
N ILE A 483 -19.18 0.61 0.54
CA ILE A 483 -19.31 1.98 0.05
C ILE A 483 -19.13 2.06 -1.47
N LYS A 484 -19.79 3.05 -2.08
CA LYS A 484 -19.52 3.51 -3.45
C LYS A 484 -19.07 4.96 -3.47
N VAL A 485 -18.03 5.22 -4.25
CA VAL A 485 -17.46 6.55 -4.50
C VAL A 485 -17.55 6.84 -6.01
N PRO A 486 -18.65 7.43 -6.48
CA PRO A 486 -18.83 7.80 -7.87
C PRO A 486 -18.11 9.12 -8.21
N GLY A 487 -18.02 9.44 -9.50
CA GLY A 487 -17.55 10.74 -9.97
C GLY A 487 -16.04 10.96 -9.82
N LEU A 488 -15.27 9.88 -9.66
CA LEU A 488 -13.81 9.94 -9.68
C LEU A 488 -13.33 10.37 -11.08
N PRO A 489 -12.20 11.10 -11.18
CA PRO A 489 -11.72 11.61 -12.45
C PRO A 489 -11.32 10.46 -13.41
N ASN A 490 -11.37 10.71 -14.72
CA ASN A 490 -10.89 9.80 -15.78
C ASN A 490 -9.35 9.76 -15.86
N GLN A 491 -8.70 9.46 -14.74
CA GLN A 491 -7.24 9.36 -14.60
C GLN A 491 -6.92 8.34 -13.49
N PRO A 492 -5.66 7.89 -13.34
CA PRO A 492 -5.27 7.00 -12.26
C PRO A 492 -5.67 7.56 -10.88
N VAL A 493 -6.30 6.71 -10.06
CA VAL A 493 -6.65 7.01 -8.67
C VAL A 493 -5.68 6.29 -7.75
N PHE A 494 -5.29 6.95 -6.66
CA PHE A 494 -4.49 6.35 -5.60
C PHE A 494 -5.41 5.85 -4.49
N LEU A 495 -5.54 4.53 -4.38
CA LEU A 495 -6.26 3.84 -3.31
C LEU A 495 -5.30 3.56 -2.17
N HIS A 496 -5.74 3.84 -0.95
CA HIS A 496 -5.07 3.47 0.28
C HIS A 496 -6.06 2.76 1.20
N LEU A 497 -5.77 1.51 1.55
CA LEU A 497 -6.53 0.70 2.49
C LEU A 497 -5.70 0.37 3.72
N ILE A 498 -6.31 0.48 4.90
CA ILE A 498 -5.75 -0.06 6.15
C ILE A 498 -6.69 -1.16 6.63
N LEU A 499 -6.24 -2.41 6.62
CA LEU A 499 -6.94 -3.55 7.18
C LEU A 499 -6.41 -3.81 8.58
N ASP A 500 -7.29 -3.72 9.59
CA ASP A 500 -6.93 -3.89 10.99
C ASP A 500 -7.66 -5.12 11.59
N PRO A 501 -6.93 -6.23 11.85
CA PRO A 501 -7.51 -7.43 12.46
C PRO A 501 -8.05 -7.18 13.86
N GLU A 502 -7.44 -6.29 14.65
CA GLU A 502 -7.83 -6.04 16.06
C GLU A 502 -9.24 -5.48 16.13
N THR A 503 -9.58 -4.56 15.22
CA THR A 503 -10.92 -3.98 15.11
C THR A 503 -11.80 -4.66 14.08
N SER A 504 -11.29 -5.68 13.38
CA SER A 504 -11.93 -6.35 12.25
C SER A 504 -12.51 -5.31 11.28
N SER A 505 -11.67 -4.41 10.78
CA SER A 505 -12.11 -3.28 9.98
C SER A 505 -11.23 -2.97 8.77
N VAL A 506 -11.78 -2.23 7.80
CA VAL A 506 -11.04 -1.63 6.68
C VAL A 506 -11.30 -0.13 6.62
N SER A 507 -10.23 0.66 6.65
CA SER A 507 -10.24 2.09 6.35
C SER A 507 -10.00 2.32 4.85
N LEU A 508 -10.73 3.25 4.26
CA LEU A 508 -10.63 3.62 2.85
C LEU A 508 -10.26 5.10 2.68
N SER A 509 -9.18 5.34 1.94
CA SER A 509 -8.81 6.67 1.43
C SER A 509 -8.55 6.60 -0.08
N ILE A 510 -8.96 7.64 -0.82
CA ILE A 510 -8.73 7.76 -2.26
C ILE A 510 -8.19 9.16 -2.55
N ASN A 511 -7.03 9.25 -3.22
CA ASN A 511 -6.35 10.52 -3.50
C ASN A 511 -6.23 11.39 -2.24
N GLU A 512 -5.78 10.78 -1.12
CA GLU A 512 -5.64 11.41 0.20
C GLU A 512 -6.95 11.87 0.86
N VAL A 513 -8.12 11.62 0.24
CA VAL A 513 -9.43 11.89 0.84
C VAL A 513 -9.93 10.64 1.55
N GLN A 514 -10.15 10.74 2.86
CA GLN A 514 -10.70 9.66 3.68
C GLN A 514 -12.21 9.50 3.46
N TYR A 515 -12.65 8.29 3.09
CA TYR A 515 -14.06 7.94 2.86
C TYR A 515 -14.69 7.14 4.01
N GLY A 516 -13.91 6.74 5.01
CA GLY A 516 -14.40 6.12 6.24
C GLY A 516 -13.77 4.77 6.56
N THR A 517 -14.20 4.20 7.69
CA THR A 517 -13.80 2.88 8.17
C THR A 517 -15.01 1.99 8.35
N TYR A 518 -14.91 0.74 7.89
CA TYR A 518 -16.03 -0.17 7.78
C TYR A 518 -15.74 -1.45 8.55
N ALA A 519 -16.73 -1.91 9.32
CA ALA A 519 -16.65 -3.20 9.98
C ALA A 519 -16.66 -4.33 8.95
N LEU A 520 -15.84 -5.34 9.22
CA LEU A 520 -15.73 -6.56 8.45
C LEU A 520 -16.28 -7.73 9.28
N SER A 521 -16.64 -8.80 8.59
CA SER A 521 -17.15 -10.01 9.23
C SER A 521 -16.34 -11.20 8.75
N VAL A 522 -15.65 -11.85 9.68
CA VAL A 522 -14.92 -13.10 9.43
C VAL A 522 -15.93 -14.22 9.20
N PHE A 523 -15.73 -15.02 8.16
CA PHE A 523 -16.54 -16.22 7.91
C PHE A 523 -15.68 -17.36 7.34
N GLU A 524 -16.20 -18.59 7.38
CA GLU A 524 -15.58 -19.76 6.75
C GLU A 524 -15.70 -19.66 5.22
N SER A 525 -14.57 -19.47 4.55
CA SER A 525 -14.49 -19.30 3.10
C SER A 525 -13.97 -20.58 2.45
N THR A 526 -14.57 -20.98 1.33
CA THR A 526 -14.00 -22.04 0.48
C THR A 526 -12.84 -21.56 -0.38
N ASP A 527 -12.68 -20.24 -0.53
CA ASP A 527 -11.52 -19.65 -1.18
C ASP A 527 -10.30 -19.79 -0.26
N THR A 528 -9.30 -20.53 -0.72
CA THR A 528 -8.05 -20.78 0.00
C THR A 528 -6.95 -19.78 -0.33
N THR A 529 -7.21 -18.79 -1.18
CA THR A 529 -6.22 -17.81 -1.63
C THR A 529 -5.66 -17.01 -0.46
N ARG A 530 -4.33 -16.88 -0.42
CA ARG A 530 -3.53 -16.22 0.62
C ARG A 530 -2.68 -15.08 0.03
N SER A 531 -3.23 -14.38 -0.96
CA SER A 531 -2.53 -13.33 -1.69
C SER A 531 -3.39 -12.09 -1.83
N VAL A 532 -2.74 -10.96 -2.12
CA VAL A 532 -3.39 -9.81 -2.72
C VAL A 532 -3.37 -10.00 -4.23
N CYS A 533 -4.53 -9.89 -4.86
CA CYS A 533 -4.71 -10.06 -6.29
C CYS A 533 -5.01 -8.70 -6.94
N LEU A 534 -4.24 -8.34 -7.96
CA LEU A 534 -4.47 -7.21 -8.85
C LEU A 534 -4.94 -7.74 -10.21
N GLY A 535 -5.95 -7.14 -10.82
CA GLY A 535 -6.26 -7.45 -12.21
C GLY A 535 -7.59 -6.89 -12.70
N ALA A 536 -7.97 -7.32 -13.90
CA ALA A 536 -9.21 -6.91 -14.52
C ALA A 536 -10.34 -7.91 -14.28
N ASP A 537 -11.58 -7.42 -14.34
CA ASP A 537 -12.73 -8.27 -14.60
C ASP A 537 -12.89 -8.50 -16.12
N VAL A 538 -13.67 -7.68 -16.83
CA VAL A 538 -13.92 -7.83 -18.28
C VAL A 538 -13.56 -6.57 -19.11
N SER A 539 -12.70 -5.72 -18.56
CA SER A 539 -12.36 -4.40 -19.13
C SER A 539 -10.85 -4.20 -19.21
N ASP A 540 -10.40 -3.34 -20.12
CA ASP A 540 -9.01 -2.88 -20.17
C ASP A 540 -8.71 -1.93 -18.99
N VAL A 541 -7.68 -2.25 -18.21
CA VAL A 541 -7.29 -1.53 -16.99
C VAL A 541 -5.81 -1.22 -16.99
N GLU A 542 -5.42 -0.24 -16.17
CA GLU A 542 -4.04 0.20 -16.02
C GLU A 542 -3.65 0.27 -14.54
N TYR A 543 -2.48 -0.27 -14.21
CA TYR A 543 -1.82 -0.15 -12.91
C TYR A 543 -0.46 0.52 -13.09
N SER A 544 -0.13 1.47 -12.21
CA SER A 544 1.14 2.22 -12.26
C SER A 544 1.95 2.13 -10.96
N TYR A 545 1.36 1.57 -9.92
CA TYR A 545 2.01 1.31 -8.65
C TYR A 545 1.15 0.38 -7.81
N ALA A 546 1.77 -0.56 -7.10
CA ALA A 546 1.13 -1.35 -6.06
C ALA A 546 2.12 -1.61 -4.93
N ARG A 547 1.68 -1.48 -3.69
CA ARG A 547 2.43 -1.82 -2.49
C ARG A 547 1.52 -2.44 -1.45
N VAL A 548 1.95 -3.55 -0.87
CA VAL A 548 1.29 -4.23 0.23
C VAL A 548 2.30 -4.34 1.36
N ARG A 549 1.99 -3.78 2.53
CA ARG A 549 2.83 -3.80 3.73
C ARG A 549 2.11 -4.55 4.84
N VAL A 550 2.72 -5.59 5.38
CA VAL A 550 2.18 -6.36 6.51
C VAL A 550 3.03 -6.04 7.72
N MET A 551 2.45 -5.40 8.72
CA MET A 551 3.19 -4.88 9.87
C MET A 551 3.73 -6.02 10.72
N GLU A 552 4.93 -5.87 11.28
CA GLU A 552 5.42 -6.80 12.31
C GLU A 552 4.57 -6.64 13.59
N PRO A 553 4.10 -7.73 14.23
CA PRO A 553 3.47 -7.65 15.55
C PRO A 553 4.39 -6.90 16.53
N GLN A 554 3.82 -5.99 17.32
CA GLN A 554 4.60 -5.34 18.38
C GLN A 554 5.09 -6.42 19.38
N PRO A 555 6.38 -6.42 19.75
CA PRO A 555 6.97 -7.44 20.62
C PRO A 555 6.45 -7.44 22.06
#